data_AF-A0A974TB63-F1
#
_entry.id   AF-A0A974TB63-F1
#
_cell.length_a   1.000
_cell.length_b   1.000
_cell.length_c   1.000
_cell.angle_alpha   90.00
_cell.angle_beta   90.00
_cell.angle_gamma   90.00
#
_symmetry.space_group_name_H-M   'P 1'
#
loop_
_entity.id
_entity.type
_entity.pdbx_description
1 polymer ?
#
loop_
_entity_poly.entity_id
_entity_poly.type
_entity_poly.pdbx_seq_one_letter_code
_entity_poly.pdbx_strand_id
1 'polypeptide(L)'
;MSDTQALRETTTQTPGARTVDLKLEVVVIPVADVDHAKSFYSNLGWRLDADFAAGDDWRVIQFTPPGSGCSVIFGKNVTAAAPGSAQGLYLIVSDIQAARDELLRRGVEVGEVFHAGDEHSGTDEPYLFGRVRVSGRDPENRTYRTYTSFSDPDGNGWLLQEVIERLPGRVDTDGATFTSSADLATALRRAAAAHGEHEKRIGHHDEGWPDWYAEYMVARQTGQPLPT
;
A
#
# COMPACT_ATOMS: atom_id res chain seq x y z
N MET A 1 37.84 -17.86 1.05
CA MET A 1 37.96 -16.40 1.21
C MET A 1 36.85 -15.80 0.36
N SER A 2 35.80 -15.29 1.02
CA SER A 2 34.58 -14.77 0.40
C SER A 2 34.73 -13.26 0.25
N ASP A 3 34.70 -12.77 -0.98
CA ASP A 3 34.61 -11.34 -1.27
C ASP A 3 33.13 -10.94 -1.34
N THR A 4 32.64 -10.38 -0.24
CA THR A 4 31.35 -9.69 -0.18
C THR A 4 31.52 -8.30 -0.80
N GLN A 5 31.17 -8.16 -2.07
CA GLN A 5 31.07 -6.84 -2.70
C GLN A 5 29.75 -6.20 -2.28
N ALA A 6 29.80 -5.38 -1.23
CA ALA A 6 28.71 -4.53 -0.82
C ALA A 6 28.42 -3.52 -1.93
N LEU A 7 27.25 -3.64 -2.59
CA LEU A 7 26.76 -2.64 -3.52
C LEU A 7 26.39 -1.39 -2.70
N ARG A 8 27.27 -0.38 -2.71
CA ARG A 8 26.92 0.98 -2.28
C ARG A 8 26.21 1.65 -3.45
N GLU A 9 24.89 1.73 -3.41
CA GLU A 9 24.15 2.61 -4.32
C GLU A 9 24.38 4.06 -3.90
N THR A 10 25.23 4.75 -4.63
CA THR A 10 25.39 6.20 -4.53
C THR A 10 24.12 6.86 -5.05
N THR A 11 23.36 7.52 -4.19
CA THR A 11 22.20 8.34 -4.58
C THR A 11 22.69 9.47 -5.49
N THR A 12 22.52 9.32 -6.80
CA THR A 12 22.79 10.40 -7.75
C THR A 12 21.71 11.46 -7.57
N GLN A 13 22.00 12.50 -6.76
CA GLN A 13 21.18 13.70 -6.74
C GLN A 13 21.17 14.31 -8.15
N THR A 14 19.99 14.29 -8.77
CA THR A 14 19.79 14.96 -10.06
C THR A 14 19.70 16.46 -9.78
N PRO A 15 20.51 17.32 -10.43
CA PRO A 15 20.45 18.76 -10.24
C PRO A 15 19.04 19.30 -10.53
N GLY A 16 18.60 20.29 -9.74
CA GLY A 16 17.25 20.85 -9.73
C GLY A 16 16.75 21.34 -11.10
N ALA A 17 16.19 20.42 -11.87
CA ALA A 17 15.13 20.76 -12.79
C ALA A 17 13.94 21.22 -11.94
N ARG A 18 13.22 22.26 -12.36
CA ARG A 18 11.88 22.52 -11.82
C ARG A 18 11.02 21.32 -12.20
N THR A 19 11.00 20.31 -11.34
CA THR A 19 10.14 19.14 -11.50
C THR A 19 8.71 19.66 -11.44
N VAL A 20 7.96 19.43 -12.51
CA VAL A 20 6.51 19.66 -12.49
C VAL A 20 5.91 18.49 -11.72
N ASP A 21 5.01 18.78 -10.79
CA ASP A 21 4.30 17.74 -10.05
C ASP A 21 3.47 16.89 -11.02
N LEU A 22 3.82 15.61 -11.12
CA LEU A 22 3.05 14.61 -11.85
C LEU A 22 2.37 13.69 -10.84
N LYS A 23 1.05 13.80 -10.71
CA LYS A 23 0.24 13.00 -9.79
C LYS A 23 -0.43 11.87 -10.55
N LEU A 24 -0.31 10.65 -10.03
CA LEU A 24 -1.09 9.53 -10.54
C LEU A 24 -2.53 9.66 -10.00
N GLU A 25 -3.41 10.15 -10.86
CA GLU A 25 -4.81 10.42 -10.50
C GLU A 25 -5.69 9.17 -10.59
N VAL A 26 -5.50 8.36 -11.63
CA VAL A 26 -6.43 7.27 -11.95
C VAL A 26 -5.75 6.12 -12.69
N VAL A 27 -6.16 4.89 -12.36
CA VAL A 27 -5.81 3.65 -13.07
C VAL A 27 -7.05 3.06 -13.73
N VAL A 28 -6.94 2.66 -14.99
CA VAL A 28 -8.05 2.02 -15.72
C VAL A 28 -8.07 0.52 -15.45
N ILE A 29 -9.21 -0.01 -15.01
CA ILE A 29 -9.40 -1.44 -14.72
C ILE A 29 -10.26 -2.08 -15.82
N PRO A 30 -9.76 -3.08 -16.56
CA PRO A 30 -10.53 -3.78 -17.59
C PRO A 30 -11.55 -4.75 -16.97
N VAL A 31 -12.84 -4.55 -17.25
CA VAL A 31 -13.95 -5.36 -16.71
C VAL A 31 -14.86 -5.83 -17.83
N ALA A 32 -15.46 -7.02 -17.70
CA ALA A 32 -16.40 -7.54 -18.69
C ALA A 32 -17.84 -7.06 -18.42
N ASP A 33 -18.22 -6.93 -17.15
CA ASP A 33 -19.54 -6.50 -16.70
C ASP A 33 -19.42 -5.31 -15.72
N VAL A 34 -19.92 -4.15 -16.15
CA VAL A 34 -19.80 -2.89 -15.42
C VAL A 34 -20.59 -2.90 -14.11
N ASP A 35 -21.76 -3.54 -14.06
CA ASP A 35 -22.62 -3.55 -12.87
C ASP A 35 -22.13 -4.59 -11.85
N HIS A 36 -21.58 -5.71 -12.33
CA HIS A 36 -20.93 -6.69 -11.48
C HIS A 36 -19.67 -6.09 -10.82
N ALA A 37 -18.81 -5.44 -11.60
CA ALA A 37 -17.64 -4.73 -11.09
C ALA A 37 -18.04 -3.62 -10.11
N LYS A 38 -19.05 -2.79 -10.43
CA LYS A 38 -19.57 -1.75 -9.52
C LYS A 38 -19.96 -2.33 -8.18
N SER A 39 -20.70 -3.45 -8.18
CA SER A 39 -21.17 -4.10 -6.95
C SER A 39 -19.99 -4.58 -6.10
N PHE A 40 -18.98 -5.19 -6.73
CA PHE A 40 -17.76 -5.63 -6.06
C PHE A 40 -16.98 -4.48 -5.44
N TYR A 41 -16.61 -3.46 -6.23
CA TYR A 41 -15.81 -2.32 -5.74
C TYR A 41 -16.57 -1.47 -4.69
N SER A 42 -17.89 -1.38 -4.77
CA SER A 42 -18.72 -0.78 -3.71
C SER A 42 -18.62 -1.56 -2.41
N ASN A 43 -18.65 -2.90 -2.48
CA ASN A 43 -18.59 -3.78 -1.32
C ASN A 43 -17.24 -3.69 -0.57
N LEU A 44 -16.15 -3.34 -1.27
CA LEU A 44 -14.85 -3.05 -0.66
C LEU A 44 -14.87 -1.81 0.25
N GLY A 45 -15.96 -1.04 0.29
CA GLY A 45 -16.07 0.19 1.06
C GLY A 45 -15.35 1.37 0.39
N TRP A 46 -15.09 1.28 -0.93
CA TRP A 46 -14.49 2.37 -1.69
C TRP A 46 -15.54 3.44 -1.99
N ARG A 47 -15.10 4.70 -2.04
CA ARG A 47 -16.01 5.82 -2.31
C ARG A 47 -16.32 5.84 -3.81
N LEU A 48 -17.60 5.81 -4.16
CA LEU A 48 -18.05 6.03 -5.54
C LEU A 48 -17.93 7.52 -5.87
N ASP A 49 -17.04 7.88 -6.79
CA ASP A 49 -16.81 9.27 -7.19
C ASP A 49 -17.60 9.65 -8.44
N ALA A 50 -17.80 8.71 -9.36
CA ALA A 50 -18.54 8.93 -10.61
C ALA A 50 -19.25 7.67 -11.10
N ASP A 51 -20.43 7.84 -11.68
CA ASP A 51 -21.15 6.87 -12.50
C ASP A 51 -21.88 7.67 -13.60
N PHE A 52 -21.23 7.83 -14.74
CA PHE A 52 -21.76 8.61 -15.87
C PHE A 52 -22.01 7.71 -17.06
N ALA A 53 -23.13 7.93 -17.75
CA ALA A 53 -23.46 7.27 -18.99
C ALA A 53 -23.87 8.30 -20.05
N ALA A 54 -23.55 8.01 -21.31
CA ALA A 54 -23.86 8.85 -22.45
C ALA A 54 -24.29 7.96 -23.62
N GLY A 55 -25.59 7.95 -23.92
CA GLY A 55 -26.19 6.99 -24.84
C GLY A 55 -26.05 5.54 -24.34
N ASP A 56 -26.25 4.60 -25.25
CA ASP A 56 -26.23 3.17 -24.91
C ASP A 56 -24.81 2.56 -24.97
N ASP A 57 -23.86 3.28 -25.56
CA ASP A 57 -22.52 2.75 -25.89
C ASP A 57 -21.39 3.23 -24.99
N TRP A 58 -21.66 4.10 -24.02
CA TRP A 58 -20.62 4.57 -23.12
C TRP A 58 -21.14 4.71 -21.70
N ARG A 59 -20.39 4.15 -20.76
CA ARG A 59 -20.59 4.34 -19.32
C ARG A 59 -19.24 4.25 -18.64
N VAL A 60 -19.02 5.09 -17.63
CA VAL A 60 -17.80 5.09 -16.83
C VAL A 60 -18.15 5.17 -15.36
N ILE A 61 -17.42 4.40 -14.55
CA ILE A 61 -17.54 4.34 -13.10
C ILE A 61 -16.17 4.56 -12.50
N GLN A 62 -16.10 5.41 -11.48
CA GLN A 62 -14.88 5.71 -10.75
C GLN A 62 -15.05 5.46 -9.25
N PHE A 63 -14.08 4.79 -8.65
CA PHE A 63 -13.99 4.58 -7.20
C PHE A 63 -12.63 5.01 -6.65
N THR A 64 -12.62 5.57 -5.45
CA THR A 64 -11.40 5.85 -4.69
C THR A 64 -11.28 4.93 -3.47
N PRO A 65 -10.20 4.13 -3.37
CA PRO A 65 -9.89 3.37 -2.16
C PRO A 65 -9.72 4.32 -0.94
N PRO A 66 -10.18 3.95 0.27
CA PRO A 66 -10.03 4.77 1.45
C PRO A 66 -8.58 5.18 1.69
N GLY A 67 -8.34 6.49 1.81
CA GLY A 67 -7.00 7.04 2.05
C GLY A 67 -6.08 7.15 0.83
N SER A 68 -6.50 6.66 -0.33
CA SER A 68 -5.74 6.82 -1.58
C SER A 68 -5.97 8.19 -2.21
N GLY A 69 -4.91 8.78 -2.76
CA GLY A 69 -5.02 9.92 -3.69
C GLY A 69 -5.27 9.52 -5.14
N CYS A 70 -5.18 8.22 -5.46
CA CYS A 70 -5.39 7.65 -6.79
C CYS A 70 -6.69 6.84 -6.82
N SER A 71 -7.47 7.01 -7.89
CA SER A 71 -8.73 6.32 -8.15
C SER A 71 -8.56 5.11 -9.09
N VAL A 72 -9.57 4.26 -9.14
CA VAL A 72 -9.79 3.33 -10.27
C VAL A 72 -10.94 3.81 -11.13
N ILE A 73 -10.86 3.55 -12.44
CA ILE A 73 -11.92 3.84 -13.39
C ILE A 73 -12.16 2.63 -14.30
N PHE A 74 -13.41 2.30 -14.57
CA PHE A 74 -13.79 1.21 -15.45
C PHE A 74 -15.15 1.47 -16.11
N GLY A 75 -15.47 0.76 -17.19
CA GLY A 75 -16.75 0.96 -17.86
C GLY A 75 -16.79 0.50 -19.32
N LYS A 76 -17.94 0.70 -19.96
CA LYS A 76 -18.17 0.36 -21.37
C LYS A 76 -17.44 1.37 -22.26
N ASN A 77 -16.63 0.87 -23.19
CA ASN A 77 -15.79 1.68 -24.09
C ASN A 77 -14.81 2.62 -23.37
N VAL A 78 -14.27 2.18 -22.22
CA VAL A 78 -13.23 2.90 -21.46
C VAL A 78 -11.81 2.41 -21.78
N THR A 79 -11.64 1.13 -22.11
CA THR A 79 -10.35 0.53 -22.47
C THR A 79 -10.51 -0.58 -23.52
N ALA A 80 -9.45 -0.83 -24.29
CA ALA A 80 -9.34 -1.96 -25.21
C ALA A 80 -8.62 -3.17 -24.58
N ALA A 81 -8.10 -3.05 -23.36
CA ALA A 81 -7.46 -4.16 -22.66
C ALA A 81 -8.48 -5.25 -22.31
N ALA A 82 -8.03 -6.51 -22.31
CA ALA A 82 -8.90 -7.64 -22.01
C ALA A 82 -9.36 -7.59 -20.53
N PRO A 83 -10.63 -7.88 -20.22
CA PRO A 83 -11.09 -8.04 -18.84
C PRO A 83 -10.18 -8.97 -18.03
N GLY A 84 -9.90 -8.61 -16.78
CA GLY A 84 -9.03 -9.40 -15.89
C GLY A 84 -7.52 -9.24 -16.11
N SER A 85 -7.11 -8.50 -17.15
CA SER A 85 -5.70 -8.39 -17.53
C SER A 85 -4.86 -7.45 -16.65
N ALA A 86 -5.48 -6.63 -15.79
CA ALA A 86 -4.72 -5.75 -14.90
C ALA A 86 -4.13 -6.55 -13.74
N GLN A 87 -2.80 -6.51 -13.62
CA GLN A 87 -2.03 -7.21 -12.59
C GLN A 87 -0.98 -6.27 -12.00
N GLY A 88 -0.52 -6.57 -10.78
CA GLY A 88 0.52 -5.77 -10.10
C GLY A 88 -0.01 -4.44 -9.53
N LEU A 89 -1.28 -4.40 -9.12
CA LEU A 89 -1.89 -3.25 -8.45
C LEU A 89 -1.62 -3.33 -6.94
N TYR A 90 -1.00 -2.30 -6.37
CA TYR A 90 -0.61 -2.29 -4.95
C TYR A 90 -1.53 -1.39 -4.12
N LEU A 91 -2.12 -1.98 -3.09
CA LEU A 91 -2.79 -1.29 -1.99
C LEU A 91 -1.89 -1.36 -0.77
N ILE A 92 -1.58 -0.20 -0.19
CA ILE A 92 -0.70 -0.14 0.98
C ILE A 92 -1.52 -0.08 2.25
N VAL A 93 -1.17 -0.92 3.23
CA VAL A 93 -1.82 -0.96 4.53
C VAL A 93 -0.78 -0.93 5.64
N SER A 94 -1.15 -0.37 6.79
CA SER A 94 -0.28 -0.34 7.97
C SER A 94 -0.40 -1.61 8.82
N ASP A 95 -1.51 -2.33 8.73
CA ASP A 95 -1.77 -3.62 9.37
C ASP A 95 -2.46 -4.56 8.37
N ILE A 96 -1.71 -5.56 7.89
CA ILE A 96 -2.21 -6.45 6.83
C ILE A 96 -3.19 -7.50 7.32
N GLN A 97 -3.12 -7.89 8.61
CA GLN A 97 -4.08 -8.84 9.18
C GLN A 97 -5.43 -8.16 9.34
N ALA A 98 -5.45 -6.95 9.91
CA ALA A 98 -6.68 -6.18 10.03
C ALA A 98 -7.34 -5.90 8.66
N ALA A 99 -6.53 -5.57 7.64
CA ALA A 99 -7.03 -5.35 6.29
C ALA A 99 -7.59 -6.63 5.65
N ARG A 100 -6.91 -7.77 5.83
CA ARG A 100 -7.39 -9.07 5.35
C ARG A 100 -8.70 -9.46 6.01
N ASP A 101 -8.79 -9.36 7.33
CA ASP A 101 -9.99 -9.70 8.10
C ASP A 101 -11.18 -8.82 7.71
N GLU A 102 -10.95 -7.54 7.43
CA GLU A 102 -11.97 -6.62 6.92
C GLU A 102 -12.55 -7.06 5.57
N LEU A 103 -11.68 -7.41 4.63
CA LEU A 103 -12.07 -7.85 3.29
C LEU A 103 -12.79 -9.21 3.34
N LEU A 104 -12.29 -10.16 4.12
CA LEU A 104 -12.96 -11.44 4.35
C LEU A 104 -14.36 -11.27 4.95
N ARG A 105 -14.53 -10.35 5.91
CA ARG A 105 -15.83 -10.06 6.52
C ARG A 105 -16.83 -9.46 5.53
N ARG A 106 -16.33 -8.81 4.47
CA ARG A 106 -17.13 -8.31 3.34
C ARG A 106 -17.42 -9.40 2.30
N GLY A 107 -16.94 -10.63 2.50
CA GLY A 107 -17.14 -11.74 1.58
C GLY A 107 -16.20 -11.74 0.37
N VAL A 108 -15.10 -10.98 0.42
CA VAL A 108 -14.05 -11.03 -0.61
C VAL A 108 -13.18 -12.25 -0.35
N GLU A 109 -12.87 -13.01 -1.40
CA GLU A 109 -11.87 -14.08 -1.31
C GLU A 109 -10.47 -13.47 -1.24
N VAL A 110 -9.79 -13.64 -0.11
CA VAL A 110 -8.45 -13.09 0.12
C VAL A 110 -7.50 -14.23 0.49
N GLY A 111 -6.36 -14.27 -0.20
CA GLY A 111 -5.32 -15.26 0.04
C GLY A 111 -4.76 -15.20 1.46
N GLU A 112 -4.09 -16.26 1.88
CA GLU A 112 -3.31 -16.24 3.11
C GLU A 112 -2.20 -15.18 3.07
N VAL A 113 -1.77 -14.73 4.25
CA VAL A 113 -0.64 -13.81 4.34
C VAL A 113 0.64 -14.54 3.95
N PHE A 114 1.49 -13.89 3.15
CA PHE A 114 2.75 -14.44 2.68
C PHE A 114 3.84 -13.37 2.66
N HIS A 115 5.08 -13.80 2.49
CA HIS A 115 6.21 -12.93 2.20
C HIS A 115 7.04 -13.48 1.03
N ALA A 116 7.90 -12.62 0.51
CA ALA A 116 8.85 -12.95 -0.53
C ALA A 116 10.00 -13.80 0.03
N GLY A 117 10.28 -14.96 -0.58
CA GLY A 117 11.55 -15.66 -0.38
C GLY A 117 12.74 -14.92 -1.02
N ASP A 118 13.94 -15.49 -0.86
CA ASP A 118 15.19 -14.94 -1.41
C ASP A 118 15.33 -15.15 -2.93
N GLU A 119 14.52 -16.04 -3.51
CA GLU A 119 14.48 -16.30 -4.94
C GLU A 119 13.65 -15.26 -5.69
N HIS A 120 14.22 -14.74 -6.78
CA HIS A 120 13.59 -13.77 -7.69
C HIS A 120 13.20 -14.42 -9.03
N SER A 121 12.91 -15.73 -8.99
CA SER A 121 12.27 -16.50 -10.05
C SER A 121 10.92 -17.09 -9.58
N GLY A 122 9.90 -17.10 -10.45
CA GLY A 122 8.60 -17.69 -10.16
C GLY A 122 7.47 -17.15 -11.04
N THR A 123 6.31 -17.82 -11.03
CA THR A 123 5.11 -17.44 -11.81
C THR A 123 3.90 -17.14 -10.90
N ASP A 124 4.14 -16.84 -9.63
CA ASP A 124 3.06 -16.60 -8.66
C ASP A 124 2.28 -15.31 -9.00
N GLU A 125 0.95 -15.41 -9.06
CA GLU A 125 0.03 -14.32 -9.36
C GLU A 125 -0.89 -13.99 -8.17
N PRO A 126 -1.30 -12.71 -7.99
CA PRO A 126 -0.88 -11.52 -8.73
C PRO A 126 0.60 -11.15 -8.50
N TYR A 127 1.24 -10.65 -9.55
CA TYR A 127 2.70 -10.68 -9.73
C TYR A 127 3.49 -9.81 -8.72
N LEU A 128 4.43 -10.44 -8.02
CA LEU A 128 5.43 -9.82 -7.15
C LEU A 128 6.82 -10.28 -7.60
N PHE A 129 7.47 -9.50 -8.47
CA PHE A 129 8.89 -9.67 -8.86
C PHE A 129 9.37 -11.11 -9.17
N GLY A 130 8.47 -11.99 -9.63
CA GLY A 130 8.73 -13.42 -9.82
C GLY A 130 9.33 -14.08 -8.58
N ARG A 131 8.62 -14.23 -7.46
CA ARG A 131 9.16 -14.90 -6.26
C ARG A 131 8.31 -16.07 -5.82
N VAL A 132 8.96 -17.12 -5.33
CA VAL A 132 8.30 -18.21 -4.58
C VAL A 132 7.71 -17.63 -3.30
N ARG A 133 6.38 -17.57 -3.22
CA ARG A 133 5.68 -17.12 -2.00
C ARG A 133 5.96 -18.07 -0.83
N VAL A 134 6.40 -17.50 0.28
CA VAL A 134 6.56 -18.23 1.55
C VAL A 134 5.37 -17.88 2.45
N SER A 135 4.70 -18.90 2.97
CA SER A 135 3.54 -18.71 3.84
C SER A 135 3.92 -17.98 5.13
N GLY A 136 3.04 -17.09 5.59
CA GLY A 136 3.21 -16.30 6.80
C GLY A 136 3.82 -14.92 6.56
N ARG A 137 3.84 -14.12 7.63
CA ARG A 137 4.44 -12.78 7.65
C ARG A 137 5.96 -12.86 7.49
N ASP A 138 6.58 -11.77 7.05
CA ASP A 138 8.05 -11.64 7.09
C ASP A 138 8.54 -11.89 8.53
N PRO A 139 9.41 -12.89 8.78
CA PRO A 139 9.82 -13.25 10.14
C PRO A 139 10.52 -12.13 10.91
N GLU A 140 11.16 -11.21 10.19
CA GLU A 140 11.84 -10.04 10.74
C GLU A 140 10.91 -8.81 10.86
N ASN A 141 9.63 -8.94 10.48
CA ASN A 141 8.65 -7.84 10.41
C ASN A 141 9.16 -6.61 9.65
N ARG A 142 9.94 -6.81 8.60
CA ARG A 142 10.48 -5.73 7.78
C ARG A 142 9.35 -5.06 7.00
N THR A 143 9.44 -3.73 6.89
CA THR A 143 8.52 -2.95 6.04
C THR A 143 8.63 -3.38 4.57
N TYR A 144 7.54 -3.31 3.81
CA TYR A 144 7.45 -3.73 2.39
C TYR A 144 7.74 -5.22 2.14
N ARG A 145 7.69 -6.10 3.15
CA ARG A 145 8.01 -7.54 2.96
C ARG A 145 6.84 -8.49 3.16
N THR A 146 5.75 -8.05 3.78
CA THR A 146 4.56 -8.87 4.03
C THR A 146 3.42 -8.48 3.08
N TYR A 147 2.73 -9.49 2.54
CA TYR A 147 1.73 -9.35 1.50
C TYR A 147 0.52 -10.25 1.71
N THR A 148 -0.58 -9.89 1.06
CA THR A 148 -1.70 -10.78 0.73
C THR A 148 -2.31 -10.29 -0.59
N SER A 149 -3.19 -11.07 -1.20
CA SER A 149 -3.76 -10.74 -2.49
C SER A 149 -5.22 -11.13 -2.59
N PHE A 150 -5.96 -10.44 -3.45
CA PHE A 150 -7.28 -10.83 -3.91
C PHE A 150 -7.41 -10.51 -5.39
N SER A 151 -8.43 -11.09 -6.03
CA SER A 151 -8.81 -10.74 -7.40
C SER A 151 -10.21 -10.14 -7.41
N ASP A 152 -10.45 -9.23 -8.35
CA ASP A 152 -11.80 -8.81 -8.67
C ASP A 152 -12.55 -9.90 -9.47
N PRO A 153 -13.86 -9.75 -9.75
CA PRO A 153 -14.65 -10.78 -10.41
C PRO A 153 -14.20 -11.12 -11.84
N ASP A 154 -13.47 -10.23 -12.50
CA ASP A 154 -12.92 -10.44 -13.84
C ASP A 154 -11.52 -11.06 -13.80
N GLY A 155 -10.89 -11.14 -12.62
CA GLY A 155 -9.55 -11.67 -12.42
C GLY A 155 -8.44 -10.62 -12.31
N ASN A 156 -8.78 -9.33 -12.28
CA ASN A 156 -7.77 -8.29 -12.08
C ASN A 156 -7.17 -8.44 -10.68
N GLY A 157 -5.85 -8.46 -10.61
CA GLY A 157 -5.12 -8.83 -9.42
C GLY A 157 -4.70 -7.66 -8.56
N TRP A 158 -5.02 -7.74 -7.28
CA TRP A 158 -4.69 -6.77 -6.25
C TRP A 158 -3.72 -7.37 -5.21
N LEU A 159 -2.71 -6.59 -4.85
CA LEU A 159 -1.74 -6.92 -3.80
C LEU A 159 -1.87 -5.92 -2.66
N LEU A 160 -2.18 -6.42 -1.47
CA LEU A 160 -1.99 -5.66 -0.25
C LEU A 160 -0.53 -5.82 0.17
N GLN A 161 0.14 -4.71 0.43
CA GLN A 161 1.52 -4.67 0.95
C GLN A 161 1.54 -3.95 2.29
N GLU A 162 2.11 -4.59 3.29
CA GLU A 162 2.29 -3.98 4.61
C GLU A 162 3.47 -3.01 4.58
N VAL A 163 3.19 -1.74 4.85
CA VAL A 163 4.20 -0.70 5.00
C VAL A 163 4.09 -0.13 6.39
N ILE A 164 5.09 -0.46 7.19
CA ILE A 164 5.18 -0.03 8.58
C ILE A 164 6.01 1.27 8.62
N GLU A 165 7.09 1.33 7.82
CA GLU A 165 8.00 2.47 7.62
C GLU A 165 8.12 2.76 6.13
N ARG A 166 8.04 4.03 5.72
CA ARG A 166 8.25 4.41 4.33
C ARG A 166 9.75 4.48 4.01
N LEU A 167 10.11 4.14 2.77
CA LEU A 167 11.48 4.37 2.29
C LEU A 167 11.79 5.88 2.30
N PRO A 168 13.04 6.29 2.58
CA PRO A 168 13.43 7.70 2.59
C PRO A 168 13.05 8.42 1.29
N GLY A 169 12.40 9.58 1.41
CA GLY A 169 12.01 10.42 0.26
C GLY A 169 10.82 9.90 -0.56
N ARG A 170 10.12 8.84 -0.09
CA ARG A 170 8.94 8.31 -0.78
C ARG A 170 7.72 9.23 -0.69
N VAL A 171 7.61 9.97 0.41
CA VAL A 171 6.58 10.97 0.70
C VAL A 171 7.30 12.26 1.07
N ASP A 172 6.88 13.39 0.51
CA ASP A 172 7.43 14.69 0.86
C ASP A 172 7.20 14.98 2.36
N THR A 173 8.10 15.75 2.98
CA THR A 173 8.10 15.99 4.43
C THR A 173 6.81 16.59 4.97
N ASP A 174 6.06 17.32 4.14
CA ASP A 174 4.78 17.95 4.50
C ASP A 174 3.57 17.01 4.30
N GLY A 175 3.79 15.78 3.84
CA GLY A 175 2.77 14.82 3.41
C GLY A 175 2.43 13.70 4.40
N ALA A 176 2.94 13.74 5.64
CA ALA A 176 2.63 12.75 6.66
C ALA A 176 1.12 12.75 6.95
N THR A 177 0.42 11.73 6.48
CA THR A 177 -1.04 11.62 6.57
C THR A 177 -1.42 10.27 7.16
N PHE A 178 -2.39 10.29 8.09
CA PHE A 178 -3.07 9.09 8.59
C PHE A 178 -4.47 9.09 8.04
N THR A 179 -4.87 7.99 7.43
CA THR A 179 -6.09 7.96 6.59
C THR A 179 -7.33 7.51 7.36
N SER A 180 -7.17 7.08 8.62
CA SER A 180 -8.25 6.70 9.53
C SER A 180 -7.84 6.78 11.01
N SER A 181 -8.83 6.77 11.91
CA SER A 181 -8.57 6.67 13.36
C SER A 181 -7.91 5.35 13.77
N ALA A 182 -8.21 4.25 13.06
CA ALA A 182 -7.59 2.95 13.30
C ALA A 182 -6.10 2.96 12.92
N ASP A 183 -5.77 3.55 11.76
CA ASP A 183 -4.38 3.72 11.31
C ASP A 183 -3.59 4.60 12.29
N LEU A 184 -4.19 5.72 12.71
CA LEU A 184 -3.60 6.60 13.72
C LEU A 184 -3.40 5.88 15.06
N ALA A 185 -4.37 5.10 15.52
CA ALA A 185 -4.25 4.34 16.77
C ALA A 185 -3.15 3.28 16.69
N THR A 186 -3.02 2.59 15.55
CA THR A 186 -1.93 1.65 15.32
C THR A 186 -0.57 2.35 15.32
N ALA A 187 -0.46 3.53 14.70
CA ALA A 187 0.75 4.34 14.73
C ALA A 187 1.10 4.79 16.16
N LEU A 188 0.10 5.24 16.95
CA LEU A 188 0.29 5.62 18.35
C LEU A 188 0.75 4.45 19.22
N ARG A 189 0.19 3.25 19.04
CA ARG A 189 0.65 2.06 19.78
C ARG A 189 2.10 1.69 19.44
N ARG A 190 2.51 1.89 18.17
CA ARG A 190 3.90 1.70 17.74
C ARG A 190 4.83 2.74 18.36
N ALA A 191 4.43 4.02 18.33
CA ALA A 191 5.15 5.10 18.98
C ALA A 191 5.33 4.82 20.47
N ALA A 192 4.28 4.35 21.15
CA ALA A 192 4.36 3.99 22.57
C ALA A 192 5.31 2.83 22.87
N ALA A 193 5.28 1.77 22.06
CA ALA A 193 6.23 0.68 22.21
C ALA A 193 7.68 1.13 21.98
N ALA A 194 7.92 1.96 20.95
CA ALA A 194 9.24 2.47 20.62
C ALA A 194 9.76 3.47 21.66
N HIS A 195 8.89 4.35 22.18
CA HIS A 195 9.23 5.28 23.25
C HIS A 195 9.56 4.57 24.56
N GLY A 196 8.87 3.47 24.88
CA GLY A 196 9.24 2.62 26.01
C GLY A 196 10.66 2.05 25.92
N GLU A 197 11.18 1.80 24.70
CA GLU A 197 12.59 1.44 24.50
C GLU A 197 13.54 2.65 24.57
N HIS A 198 13.09 3.83 24.15
CA HIS A 198 13.81 5.09 24.33
C HIS A 198 13.98 5.45 25.81
N GLU A 199 12.92 5.41 26.61
CA GLU A 199 12.96 5.66 28.07
C GLU A 199 13.92 4.71 28.79
N LYS A 200 13.94 3.42 28.40
CA LYS A 200 14.93 2.46 28.91
C LYS A 200 16.37 2.87 28.59
N ARG A 201 16.61 3.47 27.42
CA ARG A 201 17.94 3.92 26.99
C ARG A 201 18.40 5.17 27.74
N ILE A 202 17.50 6.13 27.98
CA ILE A 202 17.82 7.36 28.72
C ILE A 202 17.76 7.17 30.24
N GLY A 203 17.17 6.07 30.72
CA GLY A 203 17.15 5.67 32.12
C GLY A 203 16.19 6.46 33.02
N HIS A 204 15.30 7.26 32.44
CA HIS A 204 14.28 8.04 33.16
C HIS A 204 13.03 8.22 32.30
N HIS A 205 11.94 8.69 32.92
CA HIS A 205 10.73 9.07 32.21
C HIS A 205 11.01 10.31 31.34
N ASP A 206 10.60 10.26 30.08
CA ASP A 206 10.72 11.39 29.17
C ASP A 206 9.45 12.26 29.25
N GLU A 207 9.57 13.40 29.94
CA GLU A 207 8.50 14.41 30.01
C GLU A 207 8.18 15.02 28.63
N GLY A 208 9.08 14.89 27.66
CA GLY A 208 8.93 15.32 26.26
C GLY A 208 8.25 14.28 25.35
N TRP A 209 7.65 13.23 25.91
CA TRP A 209 7.03 12.15 25.13
C TRP A 209 6.05 12.61 24.04
N PRO A 210 5.25 13.70 24.17
CA PRO A 210 4.34 14.10 23.10
C PRO A 210 5.10 14.54 21.84
N ASP A 211 6.19 15.28 22.03
CA ASP A 211 7.03 15.78 20.94
C ASP A 211 7.77 14.60 20.27
N TRP A 212 8.30 13.68 21.08
CA TRP A 212 8.95 12.46 20.57
C TRP A 212 8.01 11.60 19.74
N TYR A 213 6.75 11.41 20.18
CA TYR A 213 5.75 10.67 19.43
C TYR A 213 5.44 11.34 18.09
N ALA A 214 5.26 12.66 18.08
CA ALA A 214 4.98 13.42 16.87
C ALA A 214 6.13 13.27 15.86
N GLU A 215 7.37 13.47 16.29
CA GLU A 215 8.56 13.28 15.45
C GLU A 215 8.68 11.85 14.94
N TYR A 216 8.49 10.84 15.80
CA TYR A 216 8.52 9.43 15.43
C TYR A 216 7.47 9.12 14.34
N MET A 217 6.25 9.59 14.53
CA MET A 217 5.13 9.33 13.61
C MET A 217 5.34 9.99 12.25
N VAL A 218 5.87 11.21 12.21
CA VAL A 218 6.24 11.90 10.95
C VAL A 218 7.39 11.17 10.28
N ALA A 219 8.46 10.87 11.02
CA ALA A 219 9.66 10.22 10.49
C ALA A 219 9.34 8.88 9.83
N ARG A 220 8.43 8.09 10.41
CA ARG A 220 7.95 6.82 9.83
C ARG A 220 7.20 6.98 8.51
N GLN A 221 6.43 8.05 8.34
CA GLN A 221 5.67 8.34 7.11
C GLN A 221 6.54 8.95 6.01
N THR A 222 7.62 9.65 6.37
CA THR A 222 8.51 10.34 5.43
C THR A 222 9.81 9.54 5.15
N GLY A 223 10.08 8.51 5.96
CA GLY A 223 11.31 7.73 5.92
C GLY A 223 12.54 8.49 6.46
N GLN A 224 12.31 9.46 7.34
CA GLN A 224 13.39 10.17 8.05
C GLN A 224 13.93 9.32 9.21
N PRO A 225 15.15 9.63 9.72
CA PRO A 225 15.68 8.98 10.91
C PRO A 225 14.72 9.12 12.10
N LEU A 226 14.55 8.04 12.86
CA LEU A 226 13.71 8.04 14.06
C LEU A 226 14.36 8.89 15.17
N PRO A 227 13.57 9.59 16.00
CA PRO A 227 14.10 10.36 17.13
C PRO A 227 14.81 9.44 18.13
N THR A 228 15.94 9.92 18.64
CA THR A 228 16.86 9.14 19.50
C THR A 228 16.50 9.14 20.95
#